data_AF-A0A2V9V7J0-F1
#
_entry.id   AF-A0A2V9V7J0-F1
#
_cell.length_a   1.000
_cell.length_b   1.000
_cell.length_c   1.000
_cell.angle_alpha   90.00
_cell.angle_beta   90.00
_cell.angle_gamma   90.00
#
_symmetry.space_group_name_H-M   'P 1'
#
loop_
_entity.id
_entity.type
_entity.pdbx_description
1 polymer ?
#
loop_
_entity_poly.entity_id
_entity_poly.type
_entity_poly.pdbx_seq_one_letter_code
_entity_poly.pdbx_strand_id
1 'polypeptide(L)' 'MTNSHPFTNFGDLYRAAYAELNPSTKQLLLAEVKSVLDRWQESVRDAMPPSSDEGSCGNPFGQAA' A
#
# COMPACT_ATOMS: atom_id res chain seq x y z
N MET A 1 -4.25 -23.37 14.38
CA MET A 1 -3.13 -22.70 15.07
C MET A 1 -3.25 -21.21 14.78
N THR A 2 -3.81 -20.44 15.71
CA THR A 2 -3.94 -18.98 15.58
C THR A 2 -2.64 -18.33 16.01
N ASN A 3 -1.66 -18.24 15.11
CA ASN A 3 -0.47 -17.42 15.34
C ASN A 3 -0.85 -15.95 15.14
N SER A 4 -1.55 -15.39 16.14
CA SER A 4 -1.67 -13.95 16.29
C SER A 4 -0.35 -13.43 16.84
N HIS A 5 0.64 -13.23 15.97
CA HIS A 5 1.78 -12.39 16.32
C HIS A 5 1.22 -10.99 16.66
N PRO A 6 1.42 -10.47 17.89
CA PRO A 6 0.60 -9.39 18.44
C PRO A 6 1.12 -8.00 18.02
N PHE A 7 1.42 -7.82 16.74
CA PHE A 7 1.75 -6.48 16.25
C PHE A 7 0.46 -5.75 15.99
N THR A 8 0.01 -4.97 16.98
CA THR A 8 -1.22 -4.18 16.91
C THR A 8 -1.12 -3.05 15.88
N ASN A 9 0.11 -2.63 15.52
CA ASN A 9 0.38 -1.54 14.59
C ASN A 9 1.55 -1.88 13.65
N PHE A 10 1.47 -1.40 12.41
CA PHE A 10 2.54 -1.58 11.41
C PHE A 10 3.90 -1.07 11.87
N GLY A 11 3.94 0.07 12.58
CA GLY A 11 5.19 0.65 13.09
C GLY A 11 5.93 -0.27 14.07
N ASP A 12 5.19 -1.01 14.91
CA ASP A 12 5.75 -1.98 15.85
C ASP A 12 6.32 -3.21 15.14
N LEU A 13 5.57 -3.73 14.15
CA LEU A 13 6.05 -4.81 13.29
C LEU A 13 7.33 -4.41 12.53
N TYR A 14 7.33 -3.22 11.93
CA TYR A 14 8.50 -2.70 11.22
C TYR A 14 9.69 -2.53 12.16
N ARG A 15 9.49 -1.94 13.34
CA ARG A 15 10.56 -1.76 14.33
C ARG A 15 11.12 -3.10 14.80
N ALA A 16 10.27 -4.07 15.08
CA ALA A 16 10.66 -5.41 15.49
C ALA A 16 11.47 -6.13 14.39
N ALA A 17 11.03 -6.05 13.13
CA ALA A 17 11.72 -6.67 12.01
C ALA A 17 13.17 -6.16 11.84
N TYR A 18 13.39 -4.85 12.05
CA TYR A 18 14.71 -4.26 11.88
C TYR A 18 15.59 -4.35 13.13
N ALA A 19 14.99 -4.46 14.32
CA ALA A 19 15.71 -4.72 15.57
C ALA A 19 16.11 -6.20 15.75
N GLU A 20 15.47 -7.13 15.04
CA GLU A 20 15.72 -8.56 15.18
C GLU A 20 17.13 -8.95 14.70
N LEU A 21 17.81 -9.75 15.53
CA LEU A 21 19.18 -10.23 15.32
C LEU A 21 19.20 -11.65 14.76
N ASN A 22 18.18 -12.46 15.06
CA ASN A 22 18.05 -13.80 14.50
C ASN A 22 17.64 -13.71 13.01
N PRO A 23 18.43 -14.27 12.08
CA PRO A 23 18.17 -14.11 10.64
C PRO A 23 16.88 -14.79 10.19
N SER A 24 16.51 -15.94 10.76
CA SER A 24 15.29 -16.67 10.41
C SER A 24 14.05 -15.93 10.91
N THR A 25 14.07 -15.45 12.16
CA THR A 25 12.97 -14.64 12.71
C THR A 25 12.83 -13.32 11.96
N LYS A 26 13.95 -12.68 11.62
CA LYS A 26 13.96 -11.45 10.83
C LYS A 26 13.30 -11.63 9.47
N GLN A 27 13.58 -12.72 8.76
CA GLN A 27 12.95 -13.00 7.47
C GLN A 27 11.44 -13.19 7.59
N LEU A 28 10.96 -13.86 8.65
CA LEU A 28 9.53 -14.00 8.91
C LEU A 28 8.87 -12.63 9.16
N LEU A 29 9.48 -11.80 10.00
CA LEU A 29 8.96 -10.46 10.29
C LEU A 29 8.97 -9.56 9.05
N LEU A 30 10.01 -9.62 8.22
CA LEU A 30 10.08 -8.88 6.96
C LEU A 30 9.06 -9.35 5.93
N ALA A 31 8.74 -10.66 5.89
CA ALA A 31 7.68 -11.18 5.04
C ALA A 31 6.31 -10.61 5.44
N GLU A 32 6.03 -10.52 6.73
CA GLU A 32 4.81 -9.88 7.25
C GLU A 32 4.77 -8.38 6.92
N VAL A 33 5.88 -7.65 7.10
CA VAL A 33 6.00 -6.24 6.68
C VAL A 33 5.65 -6.07 5.20
N LYS A 34 6.20 -6.94 4.34
CA LYS A 34 5.91 -6.91 2.91
C LYS A 34 4.42 -7.13 2.65
N SER A 35 3.80 -8.11 3.31
CA SER A 35 2.37 -8.42 3.11
C SER A 35 1.48 -7.23 3.45
N VAL A 36 1.77 -6.50 4.54
CA VAL A 36 1.02 -5.30 4.92
C VAL A 36 1.19 -4.18 3.89
N LEU A 37 2.41 -3.96 3.40
CA LEU A 37 2.68 -2.94 2.37
C LEU A 37 1.98 -3.25 1.04
N ASP A 38 1.97 -4.52 0.63
CA ASP A 38 1.30 -4.99 -0.59
C ASP A 38 -0.21 -4.66 -0.54
N ARG A 39 -0.88 -5.04 0.55
CA ARG A 39 -2.31 -4.73 0.76
C ARG A 39 -2.60 -3.24 0.79
N TRP A 40 -1.70 -2.44 1.39
CA TRP A 40 -1.87 -0.99 1.39
C TRP A 40 -1.72 -0.41 -0.02
N GLN A 41 -0.74 -0.87 -0.79
CA GLN A 41 -0.58 -0.46 -2.19
C GLN A 41 -1.81 -0.82 -3.03
N GLU A 42 -2.38 -2.00 -2.82
CA GLU A 42 -3.63 -2.39 -3.49
C GLU A 42 -4.80 -1.49 -3.10
N SER A 43 -4.90 -1.12 -1.82
CA SER A 43 -5.95 -0.20 -1.33
C SER A 43 -5.80 1.21 -1.92
N VAL A 44 -4.57 1.70 -2.07
CA VAL A 44 -4.29 2.99 -2.71
C VAL A 44 -4.58 2.95 -4.21
N ARG A 45 -4.27 1.83 -4.88
CA ARG A 45 -4.57 1.63 -6.29
C ARG A 45 -6.07 1.63 -6.56
N ASP A 46 -6.86 0.99 -5.69
CA ASP A 46 -8.33 0.98 -5.78
C ASP A 46 -8.94 2.36 -5.49
N ALA A 47 -8.35 3.13 -4.57
CA ALA A 47 -8.78 4.47 -4.22
C ALA A 47 -8.36 5.56 -5.23
N MET A 48 -7.49 5.25 -6.19
CA MET A 48 -7.10 6.19 -7.22
C MET A 48 -8.19 6.20 -8.30
N PRO A 49 -8.90 7.33 -8.54
CA PRO A 49 -9.85 7.39 -9.63
C PRO A 49 -9.10 7.03 -10.93
N PRO A 50 -9.72 6.31 -11.87
CA PRO A 50 -9.10 6.09 -13.16
C PRO A 50 -8.70 7.46 -13.67
N SER A 51 -7.40 7.68 -13.90
CA SER A 51 -6.94 8.89 -14.55
C SER A 51 -7.75 9.00 -15.84
N SER A 52 -8.70 9.91 -15.87
CA SER A 52 -9.40 10.31 -17.08
C SER A 52 -8.36 10.98 -17.96
N ASP A 53 -7.53 10.17 -18.61
CA ASP A 53 -6.94 10.51 -19.90
C ASP A 53 -8.05 10.38 -20.95
N GLU A 54 -9.13 11.16 -20.75
CA GLU A 54 -9.89 11.68 -21.86
C GLU A 54 -9.42 13.11 -22.03
N GLY A 55 -8.44 13.29 -22.91
CA GLY A 55 -8.24 14.54 -23.61
C GLY A 55 -9.50 14.91 -24.39
N SER A 56 -10.52 15.38 -23.68
CA SER A 56 -11.66 16.10 -24.23
C SER A 56 -11.90 17.31 -23.36
N CYS A 57 -10.96 18.26 -23.43
CA CYS A 57 -11.27 19.66 -23.15
C CYS A 57 -12.13 20.15 -24.33
N GLY A 58 -13.39 19.70 -24.35
CA GLY A 58 -14.43 20.27 -25.19
C GLY A 58 -14.60 21.72 -24.77
N ASN A 59 -14.16 22.64 -25.62
CA ASN A 59 -14.43 24.07 -25.45
C ASN A 59 -15.96 24.28 -25.49
N PRO A 60 -16.60 24.84 -24.44
CA PRO A 60 -18.00 25.23 -24.52
C PRO A 60 -18.22 26.55 -25.28
N PHE A 61 -17.15 27.20 -25.77
CA PHE A 61 -17.21 28.47 -26.50
C PHE A 61 -16.58 28.33 -27.89
N GLY A 62 -17.35 27.82 -28.84
CA GLY A 62 -17.00 27.80 -30.27
C GLY A 62 -18.26 27.98 -31.10
N GLN A 63 -19.08 28.98 -30.73
CA GLN A 63 -20.29 29.36 -31.44
C GLN A 63 -19.92 30.22 -32.66
N ALA A 64 -20.68 30.00 -33.74
CA ALA A 64 -20.60 30.56 -35.08
C ALA A 64 -20.16 32.04 -35.23
N ALA A 65 -19.40 32.30 -36.29
CA ALA A 65 -19.48 33.49 -37.13
C ALA A 65 -19.12 33.12 -38.58
#